data_AF-L0INC2-F1
#
_entry.id   AF-L0INC2-F1
#
_cell.length_a   1.000
_cell.length_b   1.000
_cell.length_c   1.000
_cell.angle_alpha   90.00
_cell.angle_beta   90.00
_cell.angle_gamma   90.00
#
_symmetry.space_group_name_H-M   'P 1'
#
loop_
_entity.id
_entity.type
_entity.pdbx_description
1 polymer ?
#
loop_
_entity_poly.entity_id
_entity_poly.type
_entity_poly.pdbx_seq_one_letter_code
_entity_poly.pdbx_strand_id
1 'polypeptide(L)'
;MNRNLHYLGIDVGSTTAKIVILNENDDIIYSRYERHLSNIKDTIVNLIDDAYSKFGDLVVSTAVTGSGGMAVPEWLNMPFVQEVIAGTKTVERFFPEGRY
;
A
#
# COMPACT_ATOMS: atom_id res chain seq x y z
N MET A 1 10.21 -7.53 -23.12
CA MET A 1 9.74 -6.37 -22.33
C MET A 1 10.30 -6.54 -20.94
N ASN A 2 11.17 -5.63 -20.47
CA ASN A 2 11.57 -5.63 -19.07
C ASN A 2 10.34 -5.21 -18.26
N ARG A 3 9.78 -6.13 -17.47
CA ARG A 3 8.76 -5.81 -16.49
C ARG A 3 9.49 -5.41 -15.21
N ASN A 4 9.69 -4.12 -15.01
CA ASN A 4 10.28 -3.61 -13.77
C ASN A 4 9.31 -3.87 -12.61
N LEU A 5 9.87 -4.28 -11.47
CA LEU A 5 9.09 -4.56 -10.27
C LEU A 5 8.69 -3.25 -9.61
N HIS A 6 7.43 -3.16 -9.19
CA HIS A 6 6.87 -2.07 -8.41
C HIS A 6 6.42 -2.58 -7.04
N TYR A 7 6.23 -1.67 -6.09
CA TYR A 7 5.75 -2.03 -4.75
C TYR A 7 4.42 -1.32 -4.46
N LEU A 8 3.36 -2.08 -4.22
CA LEU A 8 2.04 -1.58 -3.82
C LEU A 8 1.85 -1.76 -2.32
N GLY A 9 1.81 -0.65 -1.58
CA GLY A 9 1.45 -0.62 -0.16
C GLY A 9 0.00 -0.17 0.02
N ILE A 10 -0.75 -0.86 0.88
CA ILE A 10 -2.10 -0.46 1.30
C ILE A 10 -2.09 -0.23 2.82
N ASP A 11 -2.57 0.92 3.27
CA ASP A 11 -2.74 1.25 4.69
C ASP A 11 -4.21 1.53 4.97
N VAL A 12 -4.83 0.66 5.77
CA VAL A 12 -6.25 0.74 6.11
C VAL A 12 -6.40 1.08 7.59
N GLY A 13 -6.76 2.32 7.87
CA GLY A 13 -7.09 2.80 9.21
C GLY A 13 -8.56 2.56 9.57
N SER A 14 -8.97 3.10 10.72
CA SER A 14 -10.36 3.03 11.22
C SER A 14 -11.35 3.93 10.46
N THR A 15 -10.84 4.89 9.67
CA THR A 15 -11.67 5.86 8.94
C THR A 15 -11.27 6.03 7.47
N THR A 16 -10.03 5.70 7.11
CA THR A 16 -9.45 5.94 5.79
C THR A 16 -8.70 4.73 5.28
N ALA A 17 -8.62 4.61 3.96
CA ALA A 17 -7.71 3.72 3.26
C ALA A 17 -6.76 4.56 2.39
N LYS A 18 -5.51 4.13 2.28
CA LYS A 18 -4.50 4.74 1.43
C LYS A 18 -3.82 3.65 0.61
N ILE A 19 -3.52 3.95 -0.64
CA ILE A 19 -2.61 3.14 -1.45
C ILE A 19 -1.41 3.98 -1.92
N VAL A 20 -0.24 3.34 -2.01
CA VAL A 20 0.99 3.93 -2.51
C VAL A 20 1.65 2.94 -3.47
N ILE A 21 2.12 3.41 -4.62
CA ILE A 21 2.96 2.62 -5.54
C ILE A 21 4.34 3.26 -5.61
N LEU A 22 5.37 2.45 -5.33
CA LEU A 22 6.77 2.81 -5.50
C LEU A 22 7.36 2.15 -6.75
N ASN A 23 8.32 2.81 -7.39
CA ASN A 23 9.20 2.17 -8.36
C ASN A 23 10.35 1.41 -7.65
N GLU A 24 11.26 0.83 -8.43
CA GLU A 24 12.44 0.10 -7.93
C GLU A 24 13.47 0.95 -7.19
N ASN A 25 13.41 2.28 -7.32
CA ASN A 25 14.28 3.25 -6.65
C ASN A 25 13.64 3.84 -5.38
N ASP A 26 12.54 3.25 -4.90
CA ASP A 26 11.74 3.73 -3.77
C ASP A 26 11.06 5.10 -4.00
N ASP A 27 10.95 5.58 -5.25
CA ASP A 27 10.20 6.79 -5.56
C ASP A 27 8.69 6.52 -5.60
N ILE A 28 7.92 7.39 -4.97
CA ILE A 28 6.44 7.37 -5.08
C ILE A 28 6.03 7.79 -6.49
N ILE A 29 5.51 6.85 -7.27
CA ILE A 29 4.94 7.13 -8.60
C ILE A 29 3.41 7.32 -8.56
N TYR A 30 2.78 6.89 -7.47
CA TYR A 30 1.35 7.05 -7.25
C TYR A 30 1.00 6.99 -5.77
N SER A 31 0.03 7.80 -5.36
CA SER A 31 -0.63 7.65 -4.08
C SER A 31 -2.06 8.18 -4.13
N ARG A 32 -2.94 7.55 -3.35
CA ARG A 32 -4.32 7.97 -3.13
C ARG A 32 -4.72 7.70 -1.70
N TYR A 33 -5.58 8.56 -1.18
CA TYR A 33 -6.18 8.41 0.14
C TYR A 33 -7.68 8.68 0.03
N GLU A 34 -8.49 7.88 0.73
CA GLU A 34 -9.94 7.98 0.69
C GLU A 34 -10.55 7.59 2.03
N ARG A 35 -11.67 8.22 2.41
CA ARG A 35 -12.45 7.81 3.58
C ARG A 35 -13.30 6.61 3.19
N HIS A 36 -13.16 5.50 3.91
CA HIS A 36 -13.89 4.29 3.54
C HIS A 36 -15.36 4.33 3.99
N LEU A 37 -15.74 5.20 4.94
CA LEU A 37 -17.13 5.36 5.41
C LEU A 37 -17.80 4.01 5.78
N SER A 38 -17.08 3.17 6.54
CA SER A 38 -17.45 1.78 6.88
C SER A 38 -17.53 0.79 5.72
N ASN A 39 -17.23 1.21 4.48
CA ASN A 39 -17.18 0.37 3.29
C ASN A 39 -15.73 0.12 2.81
N ILE A 40 -14.93 -0.57 3.62
CA ILE A 40 -13.50 -0.79 3.40
C ILE A 40 -13.23 -1.50 2.06
N LYS A 41 -13.99 -2.56 1.76
CA LYS A 41 -13.75 -3.40 0.60
C LYS A 41 -13.93 -2.61 -0.70
N ASP A 42 -15.05 -1.92 -0.87
CA ASP A 42 -15.31 -1.18 -2.11
C ASP A 42 -14.34 -0.01 -2.26
N THR A 43 -13.97 0.66 -1.16
CA THR A 43 -12.95 1.71 -1.21
C THR A 43 -11.59 1.17 -1.67
N ILE A 44 -11.15 0.00 -1.20
CA ILE A 44 -9.90 -0.60 -1.66
C ILE A 44 -9.98 -0.98 -3.13
N VAL A 45 -11.09 -1.58 -3.58
CA VAL A 45 -11.30 -1.93 -5.00
C VAL A 45 -11.23 -0.68 -5.86
N ASN A 46 -11.95 0.39 -5.50
CA ASN A 46 -11.94 1.65 -6.24
C ASN A 46 -10.53 2.26 -6.31
N LEU A 47 -9.78 2.23 -5.20
CA LEU A 47 -8.40 2.71 -5.18
C LEU A 47 -7.49 1.91 -6.12
N ILE A 48 -7.62 0.58 -6.14
CA ILE A 48 -6.85 -0.30 -7.03
C ILE A 48 -7.25 -0.08 -8.49
N ASP A 49 -8.55 0.03 -8.79
CA ASP A 49 -9.06 0.29 -10.14
C ASP A 49 -8.58 1.65 -10.66
N ASP A 50 -8.57 2.68 -9.81
CA ASP A 50 -8.00 3.99 -10.11
C ASP A 50 -6.51 3.90 -10.47
N ALA A 51 -5.74 3.09 -9.74
CA ALA A 51 -4.33 2.85 -10.06
C ALA A 51 -4.18 2.06 -11.37
N TYR A 52 -4.99 1.03 -11.58
CA TYR A 52 -4.98 0.21 -12.79
C TYR A 52 -5.32 1.03 -14.03
N SER A 53 -6.31 1.91 -13.95
CA SER A 53 -6.69 2.80 -15.05
C SER A 53 -5.54 3.70 -15.53
N LYS A 54 -4.59 4.02 -14.63
CA LYS A 54 -3.46 4.89 -14.91
C LYS A 54 -2.24 4.15 -15.45
N PHE A 55 -1.97 2.94 -14.97
CA PHE A 55 -0.73 2.22 -15.27
C PHE A 55 -0.91 0.91 -16.06
N GLY A 56 -2.13 0.40 -16.16
CA GLY A 56 -2.43 -0.91 -16.72
C GLY A 56 -1.78 -2.05 -15.93
N ASP A 57 -1.33 -3.08 -16.65
CA ASP A 57 -0.73 -4.28 -16.06
C ASP A 57 0.68 -4.02 -15.51
N LEU A 58 0.77 -3.63 -14.23
CA LEU A 58 2.03 -3.57 -13.49
C LEU A 58 2.34 -4.92 -12.82
N VAL A 59 3.63 -5.28 -12.80
CA VAL A 59 4.12 -6.32 -11.89
C VAL A 59 4.40 -5.67 -10.55
N VAL A 60 3.63 -6.04 -9.55
CA VAL A 60 3.72 -5.49 -8.19
C VAL A 60 4.04 -6.58 -7.17
N SER A 61 4.96 -6.27 -6.26
CA SER A 61 4.97 -6.88 -4.93
C SER A 61 4.04 -6.08 -4.03
N THR A 62 3.32 -6.73 -3.13
CA THR A 62 2.27 -6.07 -2.37
C THR A 62 2.37 -6.32 -0.87
N ALA A 63 1.88 -5.38 -0.08
CA ALA A 63 1.71 -5.53 1.36
C ALA A 63 0.57 -4.63 1.86
N VAL A 64 -0.13 -5.08 2.90
CA VAL A 64 -1.17 -4.31 3.60
C VAL A 64 -0.83 -4.13 5.07
N THR A 65 -1.14 -2.97 5.63
CA THR A 65 -1.01 -2.64 7.06
C THR A 65 -2.25 -1.88 7.54
N GLY A 66 -2.25 -1.50 8.82
CA GLY A 66 -3.25 -0.65 9.42
C GLY A 66 -4.32 -1.45 10.18
N SER A 67 -4.90 -0.80 11.19
CA SER A 67 -5.88 -1.40 12.11
C SER A 67 -7.14 -1.98 11.43
N GLY A 68 -7.62 -1.37 10.35
CA GLY A 68 -8.76 -1.86 9.56
C GLY A 68 -8.38 -2.86 8.46
N GLY A 69 -7.07 -3.11 8.28
CA GLY A 69 -6.53 -3.91 7.19
C GLY A 69 -6.48 -5.41 7.44
N MET A 70 -6.82 -5.88 8.64
CA MET A 70 -6.67 -7.30 9.01
C MET A 70 -7.51 -8.27 8.17
N ALA A 71 -8.64 -7.81 7.62
CA ALA A 71 -9.50 -8.63 6.75
C ALA A 71 -9.05 -8.63 5.27
N VAL A 72 -8.18 -7.69 4.87
CA VAL A 72 -7.74 -7.53 3.47
C VAL A 72 -6.94 -8.73 2.95
N PRO A 73 -6.03 -9.36 3.74
CA PRO A 73 -5.34 -10.58 3.33
C PRO A 73 -6.27 -11.71 2.88
N GLU A 74 -7.42 -11.85 3.53
CA GLU A 74 -8.39 -12.91 3.20
C GLU A 74 -9.08 -12.64 1.85
N TRP A 75 -9.30 -11.37 1.51
CA TRP A 75 -10.01 -10.99 0.29
C TRP A 75 -9.12 -10.97 -0.94
N LEU A 76 -7.88 -10.48 -0.78
CA LEU A 76 -6.98 -10.16 -1.89
C LEU A 76 -5.71 -11.00 -1.91
N ASN A 77 -5.55 -11.94 -0.97
CA ASN A 77 -4.34 -12.77 -0.83
C ASN A 77 -3.05 -11.93 -0.73
N MET A 78 -3.14 -10.80 -0.03
CA MET A 78 -2.02 -9.88 0.21
C MET A 78 -1.43 -10.11 1.59
N PRO A 79 -0.09 -10.08 1.76
CA PRO A 79 0.51 -10.26 3.07
C PRO A 79 0.23 -9.05 3.97
N PHE A 80 -0.14 -9.32 5.23
CA PHE A 80 -0.28 -8.28 6.25
C PHE A 80 1.05 -8.03 6.97
N VAL A 81 1.39 -6.75 7.13
CA VAL A 81 2.53 -6.28 7.92
C VAL A 81 1.98 -5.44 9.08
N GLN A 82 2.47 -5.71 10.28
CA GLN A 82 2.05 -4.96 11.48
C GLN A 82 2.49 -3.49 11.38
N GLU A 83 1.62 -2.56 11.76
CA GLU A 83 1.81 -1.11 11.56
C GLU A 83 3.07 -0.57 12.23
N VAL A 84 3.37 -1.03 13.45
CA VAL A 84 4.60 -0.64 14.15
C VAL A 84 5.84 -1.09 13.38
N ILE A 85 5.83 -2.33 12.87
CA ILE A 85 6.95 -2.88 12.09
C ILE A 85 7.09 -2.14 10.76
N ALA A 86 5.99 -1.87 10.06
CA ALA A 86 5.99 -1.12 8.81
C ALA A 86 6.56 0.30 9.01
N GLY A 87 6.14 0.98 10.07
CA GLY A 87 6.65 2.30 10.45
C GLY A 87 8.14 2.28 10.77
N THR A 88 8.60 1.34 11.60
CA THR A 88 10.02 1.18 11.91
C THR A 88 10.84 0.95 10.64
N LYS A 89 10.42 0.04 9.76
CA LYS A 89 11.13 -0.25 8.50
C LYS A 89 11.18 0.94 7.56
N THR A 90 10.12 1.75 7.52
CA THR A 90 10.08 2.99 6.74
C THR A 90 11.13 3.99 7.24
N VAL A 91 11.22 4.21 8.56
CA VAL A 91 12.23 5.10 9.15
C VAL A 91 13.64 4.57 8.87
N GLU A 92 13.88 3.26 9.07
CA GLU A 92 15.19 2.65 8.80
C GLU A 92 15.63 2.80 7.34
N ARG A 93 14.68 2.74 6.40
CA ARG A 93 14.96 2.81 4.95
C ARG A 93 15.19 4.23 4.46
N PHE A 94 14.32 5.17 4.85
CA PHE A 94 14.30 6.53 4.30
C PHE A 94 15.03 7.56 5.17
N PHE A 95 15.23 7.28 6.45
CA PHE A 95 15.91 8.16 7.41
C PHE A 95 16.95 7.39 8.23
N PRO A 96 17.96 6.77 7.59
CA PRO A 96 18.95 5.91 8.27
C PRO A 96 19.78 6.66 9.32
N GLU A 97 19.91 7.98 9.18
CA GLU A 97 20.61 8.89 10.09
C GLU A 97 19.90 9.02 11.46
N GLY A 98 18.60 8.73 11.52
CA GLY A 98 17.73 8.95 12.69
C GLY A 98 17.75 7.81 13.72
N ARG A 99 18.73 6.90 13.64
CA ARG A 99 18.92 5.85 14.65
C ARG A 99 19.46 6.50 15.94
N TYR A 100 18.59 6.63 16.95
CA TYR A 100 19.00 6.85 18.34
C TYR A 100 19.69 5.60 18.90
#